data_AF-A0AAD7N9P8-F1
#
_entry.id   AF-A0AAD7N9P8-F1
#
_cell.length_a   1.000
_cell.length_b   1.000
_cell.length_c   1.000
_cell.angle_alpha   90.00
_cell.angle_beta   90.00
_cell.angle_gamma   90.00
#
_symmetry.space_group_name_H-M   'P 1'
#
loop_
_entity.id
_entity.type
_entity.pdbx_description
1 polymer ?
#
loop_
_entity_poly.entity_id
_entity_poly.type
_entity_poly.pdbx_seq_one_letter_code
_entity_poly.pdbx_strand_id
1 'polypeptide(L)'
;ASIDQLTRQLQSLEDIRRRYQRRLDVVVYPVMTLPPELVSRIFVHCLPPPRNFDECNDVGPDRNLAPLLLLRICRTWKDIALSTPRLWNVLHLRPKILGPGTQKGVLDWFGRAGVCSLTLTLCLHDAISARVVGALLNLFAPRLQTLYLELDRSQFQAIQDVGPFPILERLAISYPLYQSGSPLKLFSGTPRLRR
;
A
#
# COMPACT_ATOMS: atom_id res chain seq x y z
N ALA A 1 -43.04 -12.05 33.37
CA ALA A 1 -42.07 -13.15 33.19
C ALA A 1 -41.04 -12.85 32.09
N SER A 2 -41.42 -12.86 30.80
CA SER A 2 -40.46 -12.62 29.69
C SER A 2 -39.97 -11.16 29.61
N ILE A 3 -40.88 -10.20 29.80
CA ILE A 3 -40.55 -8.76 29.82
C ILE A 3 -39.58 -8.45 30.97
N ASP A 4 -39.86 -8.93 32.19
CA ASP A 4 -38.98 -8.69 33.36
C ASP A 4 -37.58 -9.30 33.22
N GLN A 5 -37.44 -10.35 32.42
CA GLN A 5 -36.15 -10.97 32.13
C GLN A 5 -35.36 -10.13 31.12
N LEU A 6 -36.03 -9.62 30.09
CA LEU A 6 -35.43 -8.70 29.12
C LEU A 6 -35.01 -7.37 29.78
N THR A 7 -35.82 -6.81 30.67
CA THR A 7 -35.48 -5.57 31.39
C THR A 7 -34.23 -5.75 32.24
N ARG A 8 -34.10 -6.90 32.93
CA ARG A 8 -32.91 -7.25 33.72
C ARG A 8 -31.67 -7.43 32.85
N GLN A 9 -31.80 -8.05 31.69
CA GLN A 9 -30.70 -8.18 30.74
C GLN A 9 -30.24 -6.81 30.21
N LEU A 10 -31.16 -5.93 29.83
CA LEU A 10 -30.84 -4.56 29.40
C LEU A 10 -30.11 -3.78 30.49
N GLN A 11 -30.61 -3.80 31.73
CA GLN A 11 -29.95 -3.13 32.86
C GLN A 11 -28.53 -3.69 33.11
N SER A 12 -28.35 -5.01 33.02
CA SER A 12 -27.04 -5.62 33.19
C SER A 12 -26.04 -5.20 32.11
N LEU A 13 -26.49 -5.10 30.85
CA LEU A 13 -25.68 -4.65 29.72
C LEU A 13 -25.35 -3.16 29.83
N GLU A 14 -26.30 -2.33 30.28
CA GLU A 14 -26.08 -0.91 30.53
C GLU A 14 -25.07 -0.68 31.65
N ASP A 15 -25.12 -1.46 32.72
CA ASP A 15 -24.15 -1.40 33.81
C ASP A 15 -22.75 -1.82 33.37
N ILE A 16 -22.65 -2.88 32.57
CA ILE A 16 -21.39 -3.32 31.96
C ILE A 16 -20.85 -2.21 31.05
N ARG A 17 -21.69 -1.64 30.17
CA ARG A 17 -21.31 -0.51 29.29
C ARG A 17 -20.81 0.68 30.09
N ARG A 18 -21.52 1.08 31.16
CA ARG A 18 -21.13 2.18 32.06
C ARG A 18 -19.80 1.93 32.76
N ARG A 19 -19.51 0.69 33.16
CA ARG A 19 -18.21 0.33 33.76
C ARG A 19 -17.07 0.46 32.75
N TYR A 20 -17.26 0.01 31.52
CA TYR A 20 -16.25 0.16 30.47
C TYR A 20 -16.03 1.63 30.09
N GLN A 21 -17.11 2.41 29.92
CA GLN A 21 -17.01 3.85 29.64
C GLN A 21 -16.23 4.59 30.74
N ARG A 22 -16.56 4.36 32.02
CA ARG A 22 -15.79 4.98 33.13
C ARG A 22 -14.30 4.64 33.12
N ARG A 23 -13.94 3.40 32.77
CA ARG A 23 -12.53 3.00 32.65
C ARG A 23 -11.84 3.66 31.47
N LEU A 24 -12.56 3.90 30.37
CA LEU A 24 -12.06 4.59 29.19
C LEU A 24 -11.94 6.11 29.42
N ASP A 25 -12.85 6.72 30.17
CA ASP A 25 -12.83 8.17 30.46
C ASP A 25 -11.59 8.59 31.26
N VAL A 26 -11.02 7.70 32.08
CA VAL A 26 -9.74 7.93 32.79
C VAL A 26 -8.56 7.98 31.81
N VAL A 27 -8.69 7.31 30.66
CA VAL A 27 -7.67 7.23 29.63
C VAL A 27 -8.07 8.17 28.49
N VAL A 28 -7.81 9.46 28.67
CA VAL A 28 -8.24 10.55 27.76
C VAL A 28 -7.88 10.27 26.29
N TYR A 29 -6.77 9.58 26.03
CA TYR A 29 -6.40 9.09 24.70
C TYR A 29 -5.71 7.71 24.76
N PRO A 30 -6.46 6.59 24.71
CA PRO A 30 -5.90 5.25 24.93
C PRO A 30 -4.77 4.89 23.99
N VAL A 31 -4.85 5.34 22.74
CA VAL A 31 -3.81 5.10 21.73
C VAL A 31 -2.51 5.87 22.00
N MET A 32 -2.56 7.01 22.71
CA MET A 32 -1.36 7.79 23.08
C MET A 32 -0.65 7.21 24.30
N THR A 33 -1.32 6.31 25.03
CA THR A 33 -0.72 5.59 26.17
C THR A 33 -0.04 4.29 25.75
N LEU A 34 -0.24 3.86 24.51
CA LEU A 34 0.41 2.67 23.97
C LEU A 34 1.86 2.99 23.58
N PRO A 35 2.80 2.05 23.79
CA PRO A 35 4.12 2.12 23.17
C PRO A 35 4.03 2.30 21.65
N PRO A 36 4.90 3.11 21.03
CA PRO A 36 4.91 3.35 19.58
C PRO A 36 4.85 2.07 18.73
N GLU A 37 5.50 1.00 19.19
CA GLU A 37 5.57 -0.29 18.50
C GLU A 37 4.19 -0.96 18.37
N LEU A 38 3.34 -0.82 19.39
CA LEU A 38 1.98 -1.35 19.35
C LEU A 38 1.09 -0.50 18.44
N VAL A 39 1.26 0.82 18.47
CA VAL A 39 0.54 1.73 17.57
C VAL A 39 0.93 1.45 16.11
N SER A 40 2.22 1.25 15.81
CA SER A 40 2.69 0.83 14.49
C SER A 40 2.05 -0.47 14.03
N ARG A 41 1.91 -1.48 14.91
CA ARG A 41 1.23 -2.74 14.58
C ARG A 41 -0.25 -2.50 14.25
N ILE A 42 -0.95 -1.69 15.04
CA ILE A 42 -2.34 -1.31 14.78
C ILE A 42 -2.45 -0.62 13.41
N PHE A 43 -1.55 0.33 13.11
CA PHE A 43 -1.55 1.03 11.83
C PHE A 43 -1.40 0.10 10.63
N VAL A 44 -0.52 -0.92 10.74
CA VAL A 44 -0.36 -1.92 9.68
C VAL A 44 -1.65 -2.72 9.48
N HIS A 45 -2.41 -3.00 10.54
CA HIS A 45 -3.73 -3.64 10.43
C HIS A 45 -4.84 -2.71 9.92
N CYS A 46 -4.62 -1.39 9.92
CA CYS A 46 -5.52 -0.42 9.32
C CYS A 46 -5.29 -0.21 7.82
N LEU A 47 -4.25 -0.83 7.24
CA LEU A 47 -4.06 -0.78 5.79
C LEU A 47 -5.28 -1.38 5.07
N PRO A 48 -5.69 -0.81 3.93
CA PRO A 48 -6.71 -1.43 3.10
C PRO A 48 -6.36 -2.90 2.83
N PRO A 49 -7.37 -3.80 2.80
CA PRO A 49 -7.11 -5.19 2.44
C PRO A 49 -6.45 -5.25 1.07
N PRO A 50 -5.51 -6.19 0.83
CA PRO A 50 -4.91 -6.38 -0.48
C PRO A 50 -6.04 -6.71 -1.45
N ARG A 51 -6.38 -5.76 -2.33
CA ARG A 51 -7.42 -5.98 -3.33
C ARG A 51 -6.83 -6.79 -4.48
N ASN A 52 -7.69 -7.51 -5.19
CA ASN A 52 -7.26 -8.36 -6.29
C ASN A 52 -6.48 -7.51 -7.30
N PHE A 53 -5.22 -7.89 -7.52
CA PHE A 53 -4.29 -7.19 -8.41
C PHE A 53 -4.74 -7.18 -9.88
N ASP A 54 -5.78 -7.96 -10.20
CA ASP A 54 -6.32 -8.12 -11.55
C ASP A 54 -7.33 -7.02 -11.93
N GLU A 55 -7.77 -6.20 -10.97
CA GLU A 55 -8.67 -5.09 -11.24
C GLU A 55 -7.97 -3.75 -11.01
N CYS A 56 -7.62 -3.07 -12.10
CA CYS A 56 -7.09 -1.70 -12.13
C CYS A 56 -8.08 -0.64 -11.57
N ASN A 57 -9.19 -1.09 -10.98
CA ASN A 57 -10.15 -0.32 -10.20
C ASN A 57 -9.60 0.10 -8.82
N ASP A 58 -8.48 -0.44 -8.35
CA ASP A 58 -7.99 -0.20 -6.98
C ASP A 58 -7.52 1.24 -6.72
N VAL A 59 -8.05 1.88 -5.67
CA VAL A 59 -7.82 3.29 -5.32
C VAL A 59 -6.34 3.48 -4.97
N GLY A 60 -5.60 4.27 -5.76
CA GLY A 60 -4.22 4.61 -5.41
C GLY A 60 -4.16 5.45 -4.11
N PRO A 61 -3.00 6.01 -3.72
CA PRO A 61 -2.85 6.70 -2.45
C PRO A 61 -3.96 7.73 -2.18
N ASP A 62 -4.86 7.40 -1.26
CA ASP A 62 -5.99 8.24 -0.87
C ASP A 62 -5.69 8.89 0.48
N ARG A 63 -5.90 10.20 0.56
CA ARG A 63 -5.70 10.97 1.79
C ARG A 63 -6.69 10.59 2.89
N ASN A 64 -7.77 9.89 2.54
CA ASN A 64 -8.80 9.39 3.44
C ASN A 64 -8.58 7.93 3.86
N LEU A 65 -7.55 7.26 3.35
CA LEU A 65 -7.19 5.88 3.70
C LEU A 65 -5.77 5.81 4.29
N ALA A 66 -5.49 4.77 5.07
CA ALA A 66 -4.13 4.49 5.49
C ALA A 66 -3.24 4.17 4.27
N PRO A 67 -1.96 4.57 4.28
CA PRO A 67 -1.25 5.19 5.40
C PRO A 67 -1.40 6.72 5.48
N LEU A 68 -1.91 7.39 4.44
CA LEU A 68 -1.92 8.86 4.36
C LEU A 68 -2.86 9.52 5.38
N LEU A 69 -3.99 8.88 5.69
CA LEU A 69 -4.92 9.33 6.75
C LEU A 69 -4.20 9.45 8.09
N LEU A 70 -3.32 8.49 8.42
CA LEU A 70 -2.61 8.43 9.70
C LEU A 70 -1.68 9.63 9.91
N LEU A 71 -1.20 10.25 8.82
CA LEU A 71 -0.33 11.44 8.88
C LEU A 71 -1.06 12.72 9.29
N ARG A 72 -2.39 12.69 9.35
CA ARG A 72 -3.23 13.89 9.49
C ARG A 72 -4.00 13.93 10.81
N ILE A 73 -3.89 12.89 11.63
CA ILE A 73 -4.64 12.78 12.89
C ILE A 73 -3.99 13.64 13.98
N CYS A 74 -2.73 13.40 14.31
CA CYS A 74 -1.95 14.25 15.22
C CYS A 74 -0.44 14.13 14.91
N ARG A 75 0.40 14.92 15.59
CA ARG A 75 1.87 14.89 15.42
C ARG A 75 2.45 13.52 15.77
N THR A 76 2.09 12.96 16.92
CA THR A 76 2.57 11.63 17.37
C THR A 76 2.25 10.53 16.37
N TRP A 77 1.03 10.50 15.83
CA TRP A 77 0.63 9.51 14.83
C TRP A 77 1.38 9.67 13.52
N LYS A 78 1.60 10.92 13.09
CA LYS A 78 2.43 11.21 11.93
C LYS A 78 3.84 10.67 12.14
N ASP A 79 4.48 10.94 13.27
CA ASP A 79 5.85 10.49 13.54
C ASP A 79 5.96 8.96 13.57
N ILE A 80 5.00 8.29 14.21
CA ILE A 80 4.91 6.82 14.24
C ILE A 80 4.68 6.26 12.83
N ALA A 81 3.73 6.80 12.07
CA ALA A 81 3.43 6.33 10.72
C ALA A 81 4.62 6.53 9.77
N LEU A 82 5.29 7.70 9.83
CA LEU A 82 6.47 7.99 9.02
C LEU A 82 7.66 7.09 9.35
N SER A 83 7.78 6.64 10.61
CA SER A 83 8.83 5.73 11.07
C SER A 83 8.47 4.24 10.98
N THR A 84 7.29 3.88 10.45
CA THR A 84 6.83 2.49 10.30
C THR A 84 7.00 2.02 8.84
N PRO A 85 8.07 1.29 8.48
CA PRO A 85 8.40 1.04 7.07
C PRO A 85 7.37 0.18 6.33
N ARG A 86 6.71 -0.75 7.04
CA ARG A 86 5.66 -1.63 6.48
C ARG A 86 4.42 -0.89 5.98
N LEU A 87 4.22 0.37 6.36
CA LEU A 87 3.12 1.19 5.82
C LEU A 87 3.39 1.68 4.39
N TRP A 88 4.65 1.67 3.97
CA TRP A 88 5.10 2.34 2.74
C TRP A 88 5.66 1.36 1.71
N ASN A 89 5.59 0.06 1.97
CA ASN A 89 6.19 -0.94 1.10
C ASN A 89 5.27 -1.36 -0.07
N VAL A 90 4.02 -0.88 -0.09
CA VAL A 90 3.06 -1.08 -1.18
C VAL A 90 2.71 0.27 -1.80
N LEU A 91 2.72 0.38 -3.13
CA LEU A 91 2.30 1.57 -3.85
C LEU A 91 1.57 1.21 -5.15
N HIS A 92 0.40 1.82 -5.35
CA HIS A 92 -0.40 1.69 -6.57
C HIS A 92 -0.44 3.04 -7.30
N LEU A 93 0.16 3.13 -8.49
CA LEU A 93 0.20 4.34 -9.30
C LEU A 93 -0.80 4.25 -10.45
N ARG A 94 -1.69 5.26 -10.54
CA ARG A 94 -2.72 5.40 -11.58
C ARG A 94 -2.68 6.78 -12.22
N PRO A 95 -3.28 6.97 -13.43
CA PRO A 95 -3.12 8.17 -14.23
C PRO A 95 -3.59 9.45 -13.51
N LYS A 96 -4.68 9.35 -12.75
CA LYS A 96 -5.30 10.48 -12.02
C LYS A 96 -4.44 11.06 -10.90
N ILE A 97 -3.41 10.33 -10.45
CA ILE A 97 -2.54 10.71 -9.32
C ILE A 97 -1.25 11.36 -9.83
N LEU A 98 -1.10 11.46 -11.15
CA LEU A 98 0.10 11.98 -11.79
C LEU A 98 0.01 13.48 -11.96
N GLY A 99 1.00 14.16 -11.38
CA GLY A 99 1.19 15.58 -11.51
C GLY A 99 2.68 15.91 -11.47
N PRO A 100 3.03 17.19 -11.67
CA PRO A 100 4.40 17.65 -11.47
C PRO A 100 4.85 17.31 -10.04
N GLY A 101 5.80 16.39 -9.91
CA GLY A 101 6.30 15.91 -8.61
C GLY A 101 6.01 14.45 -8.27
N THR A 102 5.30 13.68 -9.12
CA THR A 102 5.03 12.25 -8.83
C THR A 102 6.30 11.44 -8.61
N GLN A 103 7.38 11.70 -9.38
CA GLN A 103 8.67 11.03 -9.15
C GLN A 103 9.15 11.24 -7.71
N LYS A 104 9.13 12.49 -7.22
CA LYS A 104 9.49 12.78 -5.82
C LYS A 104 8.57 12.09 -4.83
N GLY A 105 7.26 12.07 -5.09
CA GLY A 105 6.29 11.36 -4.26
C GLY A 105 6.57 9.85 -4.14
N VAL A 106 6.92 9.20 -5.27
CA VAL A 106 7.29 7.77 -5.30
C VAL A 106 8.61 7.53 -4.55
N LEU A 107 9.60 8.41 -4.75
CA LEU A 107 10.87 8.37 -4.02
C LEU A 107 10.66 8.49 -2.52
N ASP A 108 9.89 9.49 -2.09
CA ASP A 108 9.59 9.73 -0.68
C ASP A 108 8.79 8.56 -0.08
N TRP A 109 7.88 7.95 -0.85
CA TRP A 109 7.10 6.79 -0.41
C TRP A 109 8.02 5.58 -0.15
N PHE A 110 8.74 5.12 -1.16
CA PHE A 110 9.60 3.94 -1.00
C PHE A 110 10.87 4.19 -0.19
N GLY A 111 11.30 5.45 -0.03
CA GLY A 111 12.32 5.85 0.93
C GLY A 111 11.91 5.52 2.36
N ARG A 112 10.63 5.73 2.71
CA ARG A 112 10.09 5.37 4.05
C ARG A 112 9.98 3.87 4.27
N ALA A 113 9.88 3.07 3.21
CA ALA A 113 9.83 1.62 3.30
C ALA A 113 11.15 0.99 3.77
N GLY A 114 12.23 1.75 3.90
CA GLY A 114 13.49 1.30 4.51
C GLY A 114 14.10 0.10 3.79
N VAL A 115 14.15 -1.05 4.47
CA VAL A 115 14.67 -2.32 3.91
C VAL A 115 13.57 -3.29 3.49
N CYS A 116 12.29 -2.93 3.62
CA CYS A 116 11.19 -3.83 3.25
C CYS A 116 11.23 -4.15 1.76
N SER A 117 10.80 -5.36 1.41
CA SER A 117 10.47 -5.71 0.04
C SER A 117 9.27 -4.87 -0.43
N LEU A 118 9.30 -4.51 -1.71
CA LEU A 118 8.38 -3.57 -2.31
C LEU A 118 7.37 -4.28 -3.21
N THR A 119 6.14 -3.79 -3.16
CA THR A 119 5.06 -4.10 -4.09
C THR A 119 4.70 -2.84 -4.86
N LEU A 120 4.84 -2.89 -6.17
CA LEU A 120 4.52 -1.77 -7.05
C LEU A 120 3.49 -2.21 -8.10
N THR A 121 2.43 -1.41 -8.23
CA THR A 121 1.46 -1.54 -9.32
C THR A 121 1.50 -0.26 -10.16
N LEU A 122 1.71 -0.42 -11.47
CA LEU A 122 1.73 0.67 -12.43
C LEU A 122 0.63 0.47 -13.46
N CYS A 123 -0.45 1.25 -13.39
CA CYS A 123 -1.49 1.30 -14.41
C CYS A 123 -1.44 2.66 -15.10
N LEU A 124 -0.65 2.82 -16.16
CA LEU A 124 -0.15 4.13 -16.58
C LEU A 124 -0.32 4.45 -18.09
N HIS A 125 -1.41 4.01 -18.71
CA HIS A 125 -1.74 4.33 -20.11
C HIS A 125 -1.51 5.82 -20.44
N ASP A 126 -0.60 6.12 -21.39
CA ASP A 126 -0.23 7.44 -21.95
C ASP A 126 0.10 8.58 -20.96
N ALA A 127 0.02 8.34 -19.65
CA ALA A 127 0.08 9.39 -18.62
C ALA A 127 1.52 9.67 -18.11
N ILE A 128 2.46 8.75 -18.37
CA ILE A 128 3.88 8.92 -18.03
C ILE A 128 4.73 8.53 -19.24
N SER A 129 5.79 9.30 -19.49
CA SER A 129 6.82 8.89 -20.45
C SER A 129 7.45 7.55 -20.07
N ALA A 130 7.68 6.73 -21.09
CA ALA A 130 8.34 5.43 -20.97
C ALA A 130 9.69 5.49 -20.23
N ARG A 131 10.42 6.60 -20.39
CA ARG A 131 11.71 6.85 -19.70
C ARG A 131 11.56 6.95 -18.18
N VAL A 132 10.52 7.63 -17.70
CA VAL A 132 10.29 7.77 -16.24
C VAL A 132 9.86 6.44 -15.64
N VAL A 133 9.04 5.66 -16.34
CA VAL A 133 8.66 4.30 -15.92
C VAL A 133 9.90 3.42 -15.77
N GLY A 134 10.77 3.38 -16.79
CA GLY A 134 12.02 2.64 -16.74
C GLY A 134 12.95 3.10 -15.60
N ALA A 135 13.09 4.41 -15.40
CA ALA A 135 13.90 4.96 -14.32
C ALA A 135 13.39 4.58 -12.93
N LEU A 136 12.07 4.66 -12.69
CA LEU A 136 11.46 4.26 -11.43
C LEU A 136 11.65 2.76 -11.17
N LEU A 137 11.39 1.92 -12.18
CA LEU A 137 11.58 0.48 -12.06
C LEU A 137 13.04 0.14 -11.76
N ASN A 138 14.01 0.75 -12.46
CA ASN A 138 15.42 0.46 -12.25
C ASN A 138 15.89 0.85 -10.85
N LEU A 139 15.41 1.98 -10.34
CA LEU A 139 15.76 2.47 -9.01
C LEU A 139 15.32 1.52 -7.89
N PHE A 140 14.16 0.90 -8.04
CA PHE A 140 13.58 0.03 -7.01
C PHE A 140 13.71 -1.47 -7.31
N ALA A 141 14.23 -1.85 -8.48
CA ALA A 141 14.37 -3.22 -8.95
C ALA A 141 14.99 -4.19 -7.92
N PRO A 142 16.06 -3.83 -7.18
CA PRO A 142 16.67 -4.73 -6.20
C PRO A 142 15.74 -5.14 -5.04
N ARG A 143 14.73 -4.30 -4.76
CA ARG A 143 13.80 -4.47 -3.62
C ARG A 143 12.39 -4.86 -4.07
N LEU A 144 12.10 -4.91 -5.36
CA LEU A 144 10.78 -5.29 -5.87
C LEU A 144 10.58 -6.80 -5.73
N GLN A 145 9.63 -7.19 -4.86
CA GLN A 145 9.19 -8.58 -4.70
C GLN A 145 7.93 -8.86 -5.53
N THR A 146 7.07 -7.86 -5.67
CA THR A 146 5.82 -7.98 -6.42
C THR A 146 5.67 -6.81 -7.37
N LEU A 147 5.43 -7.09 -8.66
CA LEU A 147 5.33 -6.09 -9.71
C LEU A 147 4.12 -6.36 -10.61
N TYR A 148 3.25 -5.36 -10.74
CA TYR A 148 2.11 -5.39 -11.64
C TYR A 148 2.23 -4.22 -12.62
N LEU A 149 2.17 -4.52 -13.90
CA LEU A 149 2.38 -3.56 -14.98
C LEU A 149 1.22 -3.61 -15.96
N GLU A 150 0.60 -2.48 -16.20
CA GLU A 150 -0.32 -2.26 -17.31
C GLU A 150 0.23 -1.11 -18.14
N LEU A 151 0.77 -1.46 -19.31
CA LEU A 151 1.65 -0.62 -20.12
C LEU A 151 1.21 -0.56 -21.57
N ASP A 152 1.48 0.57 -22.21
CA ASP A 152 1.45 0.70 -23.67
C ASP A 152 2.73 0.14 -24.33
N ARG A 153 2.75 0.10 -25.67
CA ARG A 153 3.88 -0.45 -26.45
C ARG A 153 5.18 0.32 -26.23
N SER A 154 5.13 1.64 -26.12
CA SER A 154 6.32 2.48 -25.93
C SER A 154 6.93 2.27 -24.56
N GLN A 155 6.09 2.16 -23.53
CA GLN A 155 6.47 1.86 -22.16
C GLN A 155 7.04 0.45 -22.05
N PHE A 156 6.42 -0.53 -22.70
CA PHE A 156 6.93 -1.90 -22.76
C PHE A 156 8.33 -1.98 -23.37
N GLN A 157 8.59 -1.26 -24.46
CA GLN A 157 9.91 -1.22 -25.08
C GLN A 157 10.97 -0.58 -24.17
N ALA A 158 10.64 0.51 -23.49
CA ALA A 158 11.60 1.21 -22.63
C ALA A 158 11.99 0.43 -21.37
N ILE A 159 11.17 -0.53 -20.93
CA ILE A 159 11.49 -1.31 -19.73
C ILE A 159 12.32 -2.56 -20.05
N GLN A 160 12.57 -2.91 -21.32
CA GLN A 160 13.23 -4.16 -21.72
C GLN A 160 14.65 -4.34 -21.20
N ASP A 161 15.32 -3.25 -20.82
CA ASP A 161 16.69 -3.24 -20.30
C ASP A 161 16.75 -2.91 -18.79
N VAL A 162 15.62 -2.93 -18.08
CA VAL A 162 15.56 -2.57 -16.65
C VAL A 162 15.91 -3.77 -15.76
N GLY A 163 16.60 -3.53 -14.64
CA GLY A 163 16.89 -4.58 -13.66
C GLY A 163 18.32 -4.50 -13.13
N PRO A 164 18.80 -5.54 -12.43
CA PRO A 164 18.17 -6.85 -12.20
C PRO A 164 17.08 -6.82 -11.12
N PHE A 165 16.16 -7.80 -11.18
CA PHE A 165 15.09 -8.01 -10.18
C PHE A 165 15.34 -9.28 -9.35
N PRO A 166 16.28 -9.25 -8.38
CA PRO A 166 16.80 -10.45 -7.71
C PRO A 166 15.77 -11.15 -6.80
N ILE A 167 14.81 -10.39 -6.25
CA ILE A 167 13.83 -10.90 -5.27
C ILE A 167 12.40 -10.92 -5.81
N LEU A 168 12.20 -10.69 -7.11
CA LEU A 168 10.87 -10.65 -7.72
C LEU A 168 10.25 -12.04 -7.76
N GLU A 169 9.18 -12.20 -6.98
CA GLU A 169 8.42 -13.45 -6.81
C GLU A 169 7.10 -13.43 -7.56
N ARG A 170 6.51 -12.26 -7.76
CA ARG A 170 5.22 -12.09 -8.43
C ARG A 170 5.32 -11.03 -9.51
N LEU A 171 4.98 -11.41 -10.73
CA LEU A 171 4.90 -10.53 -11.88
C LEU A 171 3.56 -10.75 -12.58
N ALA A 172 2.83 -9.69 -12.86
CA ALA A 172 1.80 -9.71 -13.88
C ALA A 172 1.95 -8.52 -14.82
N ILE A 173 1.78 -8.78 -16.10
CA ILE A 173 1.83 -7.76 -17.15
C ILE A 173 0.55 -7.86 -17.94
N SER A 174 -0.25 -6.81 -17.89
CA SER A 174 -1.40 -6.64 -18.76
C SER A 174 -1.00 -5.74 -19.93
N TYR A 175 -1.32 -6.19 -21.13
CA TYR A 175 -1.20 -5.40 -22.34
C TYR A 175 -2.60 -5.32 -22.95
N PRO A 176 -3.20 -4.12 -23.11
CA PRO A 176 -4.48 -4.01 -23.79
C PRO A 176 -4.32 -4.57 -25.20
N LEU A 177 -4.98 -5.69 -25.43
CA LEU A 177 -4.86 -6.55 -26.59
C LEU A 177 -5.05 -5.73 -27.88
N TYR A 178 -4.01 -5.68 -28.72
CA TYR A 178 -4.03 -5.99 -30.15
C TYR A 178 -2.58 -5.94 -30.65
N GLN A 179 -2.15 -7.05 -31.26
CA GLN A 179 -0.91 -7.25 -32.03
C GLN A 179 0.36 -7.67 -31.28
N SER A 180 0.68 -8.96 -31.46
CA SER A 180 2.00 -9.56 -31.68
C SER A 180 3.19 -8.80 -31.07
N GLY A 181 3.50 -9.12 -29.82
CA GLY A 181 4.69 -8.64 -29.11
C GLY A 181 5.68 -9.77 -28.86
N SER A 182 6.96 -9.47 -29.09
CA SER A 182 8.12 -10.34 -28.84
C SER A 182 8.18 -10.85 -27.38
N PRO A 183 8.80 -12.02 -27.14
CA PRO A 183 8.88 -12.60 -25.80
C PRO A 183 9.62 -11.70 -24.81
N LEU A 184 9.12 -11.65 -23.57
CA LEU A 184 9.69 -10.93 -22.43
C LEU A 184 11.08 -11.46 -22.05
N LYS A 185 12.14 -10.92 -22.67
CA LYS A 185 13.53 -11.25 -22.28
C LYS A 185 13.96 -10.60 -20.96
N LEU A 186 13.30 -9.50 -20.57
CA LEU A 186 13.56 -8.69 -19.38
C LEU A 186 13.61 -9.49 -18.07
N PHE A 187 12.69 -10.43 -17.89
CA PHE A 187 12.58 -11.23 -16.65
C PHE A 187 13.26 -12.59 -16.75
N SER A 188 14.06 -12.84 -17.79
CA SER A 188 14.75 -14.12 -17.96
C SER A 188 15.73 -14.42 -16.81
N GLY A 189 16.28 -13.39 -16.17
CA GLY A 189 17.20 -13.46 -15.03
C GLY A 189 16.55 -13.35 -13.65
N THR A 190 15.23 -13.51 -13.50
CA THR A 190 14.55 -13.47 -12.20
C THR A 190 14.42 -14.88 -11.60
N PRO A 191 15.29 -15.29 -10.67
CA PRO A 191 15.37 -16.68 -10.23
C PRO A 191 14.12 -17.14 -9.48
N ARG A 192 13.44 -16.20 -8.80
CA ARG A 192 12.27 -16.51 -7.96
C ARG A 192 10.94 -16.59 -8.71
N LEU A 193 10.88 -16.10 -9.95
CA LEU A 193 9.65 -16.10 -10.75
C LEU A 193 9.36 -17.47 -11.41
N ARG A 194 10.34 -18.39 -11.41
CA ARG A 194 10.27 -19.70 -12.10
C ARG A 194 9.67 -20.83 -11.24
N ARG A 195 8.89 -20.51 -10.19
CA ARG A 195 8.29 -21.50 -9.29
C ARG A 195 6.78 -21.60 -9.46
#